data_AF-A0A2N2ISG3-F1
#
_entry.id   AF-A0A2N2ISG3-F1
#
_cell.length_a   1.000
_cell.length_b   1.000
_cell.length_c   1.000
_cell.angle_alpha   90.00
_cell.angle_beta   90.00
_cell.angle_gamma   90.00
#
_symmetry.space_group_name_H-M   'P 1'
#
loop_
_entity.id
_entity.type
_entity.pdbx_description
1 polymer ?
#
loop_
_entity_poly.entity_id
_entity_poly.type
_entity_poly.pdbx_seq_one_letter_code
_entity_poly.pdbx_strand_id
1 'polypeptide(L)'
;MIFLISLVTIGCDDPKSNVVACGPDNCDGCCDGDGGCRPGSERAFCGIAGEACTICLGGRCEAHECVYGDPCGPDNCDGCCNAAGDCVAGTEQALCGLAGEACEDCLDGACLDSTCVNEAACGPDNCDGCCNANGGCRPGTEQAFCGSAGEVCEDCLDGACQGNTCVAVQTCGPGNCAGCCDAGGTCLGGAATDACGSGGNACLACGDQLCEAGGCVDPPPELRIGLWLSPWRLADRTPAQWVAAIKGLSYASSVPSRPVVVIAICGAATTTTTRCFFPQPAGVPSYTNVTYSTDRVTPILNAIEADGTIEVILDVEPMNALVSNVMHVAMTAFGGYHCVKGFSPDWEWVTGDANKISKLPTWNAELQGYKPGMELHLINWVTSAFGSWRDDALSYGYDGQSFSGLTQQLWYFDNWTSAFFPYRTAWYWAYAADSSWTRPLVQSAAQLRDLQDQYSAIDPAGMILMATETLFFEIDAMLPTSPMW
;
A
#
# COMPACT_ATOMS: atom_id res chain seq x y z
N MET A 1 35.17 -12.88 -40.41
CA MET A 1 34.94 -11.68 -41.24
C MET A 1 34.12 -10.74 -40.38
N ILE A 2 34.78 -9.75 -39.77
CA ILE A 2 34.21 -8.89 -38.72
C ILE A 2 33.53 -7.73 -39.44
N PHE A 3 32.20 -7.65 -39.36
CA PHE A 3 31.46 -6.43 -39.73
C PHE A 3 31.34 -5.57 -38.48
N LEU A 4 32.14 -4.49 -38.42
CA LEU A 4 31.88 -3.36 -37.54
C LEU A 4 30.61 -2.66 -38.05
N ILE A 5 29.54 -2.72 -37.26
CA ILE A 5 28.39 -1.83 -37.42
C ILE A 5 28.68 -0.62 -36.54
N SER A 6 29.06 0.49 -37.18
CA SER A 6 29.09 1.80 -36.53
C SER A 6 27.68 2.17 -36.12
N LEU A 7 27.38 2.04 -34.83
CA LEU A 7 26.27 2.74 -34.19
C LEU A 7 26.59 4.24 -34.25
N VAL A 8 25.83 4.96 -35.07
CA VAL A 8 25.75 6.41 -34.99
C VAL A 8 25.09 6.72 -33.65
N THR A 9 25.89 7.11 -32.68
CA THR A 9 25.41 7.86 -31.52
C THR A 9 24.81 9.16 -32.05
N ILE A 10 23.48 9.28 -31.99
CA ILE A 10 22.85 10.59 -31.88
C ILE A 10 23.05 10.98 -30.41
N GLY A 11 24.27 11.40 -30.09
CA GLY A 11 24.52 12.17 -28.89
C GLY A 11 23.99 13.57 -29.16
N CYS A 12 23.15 14.07 -28.26
CA CYS A 12 22.92 15.50 -28.12
C CYS A 12 24.19 16.13 -27.53
N ASP A 13 25.31 16.09 -28.25
CA ASP A 13 26.43 16.99 -27.99
C ASP A 13 26.17 18.27 -28.80
N ASP A 14 25.60 19.28 -28.15
CA ASP A 14 25.65 20.64 -28.66
C ASP A 14 27.01 21.26 -28.24
N PRO A 15 27.91 21.56 -29.19
CA PRO A 15 29.22 22.10 -28.87
C PRO A 15 29.09 23.61 -28.56
N LYS A 16 29.33 23.95 -27.29
CA LYS A 16 29.39 25.32 -26.70
C LYS A 16 28.03 25.90 -26.29
N SER A 17 27.42 25.31 -25.28
CA SER A 17 26.48 26.04 -24.44
C SER A 17 27.28 26.87 -23.41
N ASN A 18 27.33 28.18 -23.65
CA ASN A 18 27.59 29.20 -22.61
C ASN A 18 26.30 29.36 -21.78
N VAL A 19 25.69 28.27 -21.31
CA VAL A 19 24.51 28.38 -20.44
C VAL A 19 25.03 28.79 -19.07
N VAL A 20 24.79 30.05 -18.75
CA VAL A 20 25.00 30.60 -17.41
C VAL A 20 24.23 29.68 -16.45
N ALA A 21 24.92 29.13 -15.46
CA ALA A 21 24.31 28.27 -14.45
C ALA A 21 23.09 28.97 -13.85
N CYS A 22 21.98 28.24 -13.71
CA CYS A 22 20.80 28.80 -13.08
C CYS A 22 21.13 29.31 -11.67
N GLY A 23 20.63 30.50 -11.36
CA GLY A 23 20.80 31.14 -10.07
C GLY A 23 20.01 32.45 -9.99
N PRO A 24 20.21 33.22 -8.91
CA PRO A 24 19.43 34.43 -8.64
C PRO A 24 19.53 35.50 -9.73
N ASP A 25 20.61 35.48 -10.50
CA ASP A 25 20.87 36.47 -11.55
C ASP A 25 20.12 36.20 -12.87
N ASN A 26 19.58 34.99 -13.05
CA ASN A 26 18.97 34.57 -14.32
C ASN A 26 17.71 33.70 -14.17
N CYS A 27 17.19 33.54 -12.95
CA CYS A 27 15.98 32.78 -12.70
C CYS A 27 15.07 33.45 -11.67
N ASP A 28 13.88 33.89 -12.11
CA ASP A 28 12.89 34.48 -11.23
C ASP A 28 12.20 33.42 -10.35
N GLY A 29 12.07 32.18 -10.84
CA GLY A 29 11.53 31.04 -10.09
C GLY A 29 12.63 30.27 -9.36
N CYS A 30 12.74 28.96 -9.57
CA CYS A 30 13.75 28.14 -8.90
C CYS A 30 14.58 27.32 -9.90
N CYS A 31 15.76 26.88 -9.48
CA CYS A 31 16.67 26.07 -10.27
C CYS A 31 16.42 24.59 -10.05
N ASP A 32 16.14 23.85 -11.12
CA ASP A 32 16.06 22.39 -11.08
C ASP A 32 17.45 21.74 -10.98
N GLY A 33 17.47 20.42 -10.78
CA GLY A 33 18.71 19.65 -10.68
C GLY A 33 19.55 19.62 -11.96
N ASP A 34 19.00 20.07 -13.09
CA ASP A 34 19.68 20.18 -14.40
C ASP A 34 20.33 21.56 -14.60
N GLY A 35 20.16 22.46 -13.63
CA GLY A 35 20.59 23.85 -13.75
C GLY A 35 19.71 24.65 -14.70
N GLY A 36 18.47 24.21 -14.95
CA GLY A 36 17.43 24.91 -15.67
C GLY A 36 16.58 25.78 -14.75
N CYS A 37 16.17 26.96 -15.24
CA CYS A 37 15.23 27.82 -14.51
C CYS A 37 13.79 27.34 -14.71
N ARG A 38 13.08 27.13 -13.61
CA ARG A 38 11.67 26.74 -13.57
C ARG A 38 10.80 27.90 -13.07
N PRO A 39 9.51 27.96 -13.43
CA PRO A 39 8.62 29.05 -13.03
C PRO A 39 8.41 29.23 -11.52
N GLY A 40 8.73 28.22 -10.70
CA GLY A 40 8.62 28.35 -9.24
C GLY A 40 7.22 28.14 -8.66
N SER A 41 6.21 27.92 -9.52
CA SER A 41 4.79 27.77 -9.15
C SER A 41 4.26 26.35 -9.33
N GLU A 42 5.11 25.43 -9.74
CA GLU A 42 4.75 24.02 -9.96
C GLU A 42 5.02 23.25 -8.67
N ARG A 43 4.18 22.29 -8.33
CA ARG A 43 4.32 21.46 -7.11
C ARG A 43 5.73 20.90 -6.93
N ALA A 44 6.36 20.46 -8.01
CA ALA A 44 7.68 19.85 -7.98
C ALA A 44 8.84 20.82 -8.27
N PHE A 45 8.51 22.06 -8.61
CA PHE A 45 9.46 23.12 -8.83
C PHE A 45 8.96 24.35 -8.11
N CYS A 46 8.79 24.19 -6.79
CA CYS A 46 8.30 25.24 -5.92
C CYS A 46 9.48 26.01 -5.35
N GLY A 47 9.41 27.33 -5.44
CA GLY A 47 10.47 28.22 -4.99
C GLY A 47 10.58 29.46 -5.86
N ILE A 48 11.46 30.37 -5.48
CA ILE A 48 11.63 31.66 -6.13
C ILE A 48 13.09 32.12 -5.98
N ALA A 49 13.46 33.18 -6.71
CA ALA A 49 14.74 33.88 -6.60
C ALA A 49 15.98 33.06 -7.00
N GLY A 50 15.81 32.08 -7.88
CA GLY A 50 16.90 31.26 -8.41
C GLY A 50 17.54 30.35 -7.37
N GLU A 51 16.84 30.10 -6.26
CA GLU A 51 17.20 29.07 -5.27
C GLU A 51 16.87 27.68 -5.81
N ALA A 52 17.37 26.63 -5.15
CA ALA A 52 17.05 25.26 -5.52
C ALA A 52 15.54 24.98 -5.39
N CYS A 53 14.96 24.35 -6.42
CA CYS A 53 13.56 23.95 -6.40
C CYS A 53 13.26 22.96 -5.28
N THR A 54 12.15 23.18 -4.58
CA THR A 54 11.59 22.28 -3.58
C THR A 54 10.37 21.54 -4.15
N ILE A 55 10.24 20.26 -3.84
CA ILE A 55 9.04 19.46 -4.15
C ILE A 55 8.09 19.52 -2.95
N CYS A 56 6.84 19.95 -3.18
CA CYS A 56 5.77 19.97 -2.18
C CYS A 56 5.11 18.59 -2.01
N LEU A 57 5.87 17.63 -1.50
CA LEU A 57 5.41 16.26 -1.19
C LEU A 57 4.22 16.33 -0.24
N GLY A 58 3.07 15.77 -0.61
CA GLY A 58 1.82 15.81 0.19
C GLY A 58 1.09 17.16 0.21
N GLY A 59 1.61 18.18 -0.49
CA GLY A 59 1.03 19.53 -0.53
C GLY A 59 0.90 20.07 -1.95
N ARG A 60 0.67 21.38 -2.08
CA ARG A 60 0.67 22.13 -3.35
C ARG A 60 1.62 23.32 -3.24
N CYS A 61 2.13 23.79 -4.37
CA CYS A 61 2.93 25.01 -4.41
C CYS A 61 1.98 26.22 -4.53
N GLU A 62 1.92 27.06 -3.50
CA GLU A 62 1.20 28.32 -3.51
C GLU A 62 2.12 29.45 -3.10
N ALA A 63 2.08 30.56 -3.85
CA ALA A 63 2.95 31.72 -3.62
C ALA A 63 4.45 31.35 -3.49
N HIS A 64 4.89 30.34 -4.26
CA HIS A 64 6.27 29.81 -4.24
C HIS A 64 6.68 29.10 -2.94
N GLU A 65 5.71 28.70 -2.11
CA GLU A 65 5.90 27.89 -0.91
C GLU A 65 5.00 26.65 -0.90
N CYS A 66 5.41 25.62 -0.16
CA CYS A 66 4.63 24.40 -0.03
C CYS A 66 3.55 24.54 1.05
N VAL A 67 2.28 24.38 0.65
CA VAL A 67 1.12 24.44 1.54
C VAL A 67 0.38 23.10 1.60
N TYR A 68 -0.18 22.80 2.77
CA TYR A 68 -0.87 21.56 3.11
C TYR A 68 -2.30 21.91 3.59
N GLY A 69 -3.33 21.14 3.24
CA GLY A 69 -4.74 21.52 3.48
C GLY A 69 -5.11 21.67 4.95
N ASP A 70 -5.96 22.66 5.28
CA ASP A 70 -6.35 23.00 6.66
C ASP A 70 -7.43 22.07 7.23
N PRO A 71 -7.39 21.76 8.55
CA PRO A 71 -8.41 20.96 9.25
C PRO A 71 -9.80 21.63 9.29
N CYS A 72 -10.85 20.84 9.51
CA CYS A 72 -12.23 21.34 9.69
C CYS A 72 -12.32 22.31 10.87
N GLY A 73 -13.00 23.44 10.66
CA GLY A 73 -13.18 24.47 11.67
C GLY A 73 -14.12 25.59 11.23
N PRO A 74 -14.24 26.66 12.02
CA PRO A 74 -15.19 27.75 11.78
C PRO A 74 -15.01 28.48 10.45
N ASP A 75 -13.81 28.42 9.87
CA ASP A 75 -13.49 29.08 8.59
C ASP A 75 -13.99 28.31 7.36
N ASN A 76 -14.35 27.02 7.52
CA ASN A 76 -14.69 26.13 6.40
C ASN A 76 -15.89 25.20 6.66
N CYS A 77 -16.60 25.33 7.79
CA CYS A 77 -17.74 24.48 8.13
C CYS A 77 -18.92 25.25 8.74
N ASP A 78 -20.07 25.24 8.04
CA ASP A 78 -21.32 25.85 8.53
C ASP A 78 -22.04 24.98 9.59
N GLY A 79 -21.83 23.66 9.54
CA GLY A 79 -22.36 22.68 10.51
C GLY A 79 -21.37 22.38 11.62
N CYS A 80 -21.11 21.12 11.98
CA CYS A 80 -20.13 20.75 13.01
C CYS A 80 -19.08 19.77 12.46
N CYS A 81 -17.90 19.74 13.10
CA CYS A 81 -16.81 18.85 12.73
C CYS A 81 -16.96 17.51 13.46
N ASN A 82 -17.00 16.41 12.71
CA ASN A 82 -17.01 15.06 13.27
C ASN A 82 -15.62 14.66 13.80
N ALA A 83 -15.50 13.50 14.44
CA ALA A 83 -14.23 13.02 14.99
C ALA A 83 -13.14 12.73 13.93
N ALA A 84 -13.51 12.52 12.66
CA ALA A 84 -12.60 12.33 11.54
C ALA A 84 -12.11 13.66 10.93
N GLY A 85 -12.64 14.79 11.38
CA GLY A 85 -12.30 16.11 10.86
C GLY A 85 -13.09 16.49 9.60
N ASP A 86 -14.24 15.87 9.33
CA ASP A 86 -15.14 16.27 8.24
C ASP A 86 -16.23 17.22 8.73
N CYS A 87 -16.62 18.17 7.89
CA CYS A 87 -17.77 19.04 8.13
C CYS A 87 -19.09 18.31 7.80
N VAL A 88 -19.98 18.19 8.78
CA VAL A 88 -21.32 17.59 8.63
C VAL A 88 -22.43 18.57 8.99
N ALA A 89 -23.67 18.29 8.59
CA ALA A 89 -24.79 19.24 8.67
C ALA A 89 -25.23 19.60 10.10
N GLY A 90 -24.91 18.80 11.12
CA GLY A 90 -25.17 19.17 12.53
C GLY A 90 -26.63 19.04 12.99
N THR A 91 -27.44 18.21 12.32
CA THR A 91 -28.90 18.09 12.57
C THR A 91 -29.32 16.73 13.11
N GLU A 92 -28.39 15.78 13.22
CA GLU A 92 -28.70 14.43 13.69
C GLU A 92 -28.48 14.34 15.20
N GLN A 93 -29.24 13.46 15.87
CA GLN A 93 -29.17 13.28 17.32
C GLN A 93 -27.75 12.99 17.82
N ALA A 94 -27.00 12.15 17.10
CA ALA A 94 -25.62 11.78 17.44
C ALA A 94 -24.55 12.74 16.88
N LEU A 95 -24.95 13.72 16.07
CA LEU A 95 -24.07 14.66 15.37
C LEU A 95 -24.75 16.04 15.35
N CYS A 96 -25.04 16.59 16.53
CA CYS A 96 -25.76 17.85 16.70
C CYS A 96 -24.77 18.99 16.94
N GLY A 97 -24.90 20.10 16.22
CA GLY A 97 -24.00 21.25 16.38
C GLY A 97 -24.00 22.18 15.18
N LEU A 98 -23.23 23.28 15.25
CA LEU A 98 -23.10 24.28 14.18
C LEU A 98 -21.79 25.08 14.32
N ALA A 99 -21.50 25.92 13.31
CA ALA A 99 -20.40 26.90 13.28
C ALA A 99 -18.97 26.32 13.33
N GLY A 100 -18.76 25.11 12.83
CA GLY A 100 -17.45 24.48 12.72
C GLY A 100 -16.85 24.05 14.07
N GLU A 101 -17.68 23.98 15.11
CA GLU A 101 -17.35 23.39 16.41
C GLU A 101 -17.49 21.86 16.36
N ALA A 102 -16.99 21.16 17.40
CA ALA A 102 -17.16 19.71 17.50
C ALA A 102 -18.63 19.30 17.67
N CYS A 103 -19.07 18.25 16.97
CA CYS A 103 -20.42 17.71 17.12
C CYS A 103 -20.67 17.07 18.50
N GLU A 104 -21.91 17.19 19.01
CA GLU A 104 -22.37 16.61 20.28
C GLU A 104 -23.49 15.57 20.06
N ASP A 105 -23.55 14.55 20.92
CA ASP A 105 -24.64 13.57 20.98
C ASP A 105 -25.70 14.02 22.01
N CYS A 106 -26.93 14.24 21.55
CA CYS A 106 -28.04 14.70 22.38
C CYS A 106 -28.61 13.65 23.36
N LEU A 107 -28.09 12.43 23.36
CA LEU A 107 -28.51 11.35 24.26
C LEU A 107 -30.04 11.15 24.24
N ASP A 108 -30.71 11.35 25.39
CA ASP A 108 -32.16 11.14 25.59
C ASP A 108 -33.01 12.32 25.07
N GLY A 109 -32.39 13.32 24.45
CA GLY A 109 -33.05 14.47 23.80
C GLY A 109 -33.09 14.39 22.28
N ALA A 110 -33.77 15.34 21.65
CA ALA A 110 -33.77 15.52 20.20
C ALA A 110 -32.86 16.69 19.79
N CYS A 111 -32.19 16.58 18.63
CA CYS A 111 -31.49 17.70 18.00
C CYS A 111 -32.52 18.58 17.29
N LEU A 112 -32.96 19.66 17.94
CA LEU A 112 -33.91 20.63 17.40
C LEU A 112 -33.18 21.96 17.20
N ASP A 113 -33.24 22.52 15.98
CA ASP A 113 -32.48 23.72 15.60
C ASP A 113 -30.98 23.62 15.97
N SER A 114 -30.38 22.45 15.67
CA SER A 114 -28.97 22.15 15.97
C SER A 114 -28.61 22.28 17.46
N THR A 115 -29.59 22.06 18.36
CA THR A 115 -29.44 22.09 19.82
C THR A 115 -30.22 20.94 20.47
N CYS A 116 -29.67 20.33 21.53
CA CYS A 116 -30.31 19.21 22.23
C CYS A 116 -31.45 19.65 23.18
N VAL A 117 -32.63 18.99 23.11
CA VAL A 117 -33.84 19.28 23.96
C VAL A 117 -34.48 18.01 24.57
N ASN A 118 -35.06 18.07 25.78
CA ASN A 118 -35.67 16.93 26.52
C ASN A 118 -37.23 17.00 26.63
N GLU A 119 -37.95 15.86 26.51
CA GLU A 119 -39.44 15.76 26.65
C GLU A 119 -39.95 15.21 28.02
N ALA A 120 -41.27 15.23 28.25
CA ALA A 120 -41.99 15.08 29.53
C ALA A 120 -41.90 13.71 30.25
N ALA A 121 -42.17 13.73 31.58
CA ALA A 121 -41.97 12.60 32.50
C ALA A 121 -42.79 11.32 32.17
N CYS A 122 -42.11 10.18 32.30
CA CYS A 122 -42.56 8.82 31.99
C CYS A 122 -43.56 8.27 33.01
N GLY A 123 -44.56 7.56 32.50
CA GLY A 123 -45.51 6.76 33.27
C GLY A 123 -46.36 5.85 32.38
N PRO A 124 -47.34 5.13 32.97
CA PRO A 124 -48.20 4.18 32.25
C PRO A 124 -49.01 4.80 31.10
N ASP A 125 -49.24 6.11 31.15
CA ASP A 125 -50.01 6.84 30.13
C ASP A 125 -49.20 7.13 28.86
N ASN A 126 -47.86 7.01 28.91
CA ASN A 126 -46.97 7.33 27.80
C ASN A 126 -45.82 6.33 27.62
N CYS A 127 -45.85 5.18 28.31
CA CYS A 127 -44.79 4.18 28.25
C CYS A 127 -45.30 2.73 28.28
N ASP A 128 -45.23 2.05 27.13
CA ASP A 128 -45.58 0.62 27.02
C ASP A 128 -44.53 -0.29 27.71
N GLY A 129 -43.28 0.17 27.80
CA GLY A 129 -42.18 -0.53 28.47
C GLY A 129 -42.04 -0.13 29.93
N CYS A 130 -40.88 0.35 30.38
CA CYS A 130 -40.66 0.73 31.78
C CYS A 130 -40.04 2.13 31.90
N CYS A 131 -40.23 2.79 33.04
CA CYS A 131 -39.68 4.10 33.35
C CYS A 131 -38.33 3.98 34.04
N ASN A 132 -37.33 4.66 33.50
CA ASN A 132 -36.03 4.78 34.16
C ASN A 132 -36.10 5.78 35.34
N ALA A 133 -35.04 5.84 36.14
CA ALA A 133 -34.97 6.70 37.34
C ALA A 133 -35.12 8.21 37.06
N ASN A 134 -34.89 8.64 35.81
CA ASN A 134 -35.01 10.03 35.39
C ASN A 134 -36.38 10.35 34.78
N GLY A 135 -37.30 9.38 34.75
CA GLY A 135 -38.62 9.55 34.16
C GLY A 135 -38.59 9.53 32.64
N GLY A 136 -37.70 8.77 31.99
CA GLY A 136 -37.73 8.46 30.56
C GLY A 136 -38.32 7.07 30.30
N CYS A 137 -39.12 6.93 29.23
CA CYS A 137 -39.69 5.65 28.83
C CYS A 137 -38.68 4.79 28.08
N ARG A 138 -38.53 3.53 28.49
CA ARG A 138 -37.68 2.53 27.85
C ARG A 138 -38.53 1.37 27.33
N PRO A 139 -38.10 0.67 26.25
CA PRO A 139 -38.87 -0.42 25.65
C PRO A 139 -39.16 -1.63 26.57
N GLY A 140 -38.45 -1.78 27.69
CA GLY A 140 -38.69 -2.86 28.64
C GLY A 140 -38.04 -4.21 28.29
N THR A 141 -37.20 -4.23 27.25
CA THR A 141 -36.54 -5.43 26.71
C THR A 141 -35.02 -5.44 26.92
N GLU A 142 -34.46 -4.36 27.48
CA GLU A 142 -33.03 -4.20 27.71
C GLU A 142 -32.63 -4.77 29.07
N GLN A 143 -31.41 -5.28 29.20
CA GLN A 143 -30.88 -5.87 30.45
C GLN A 143 -30.96 -4.90 31.64
N ALA A 144 -30.56 -3.65 31.43
CA ALA A 144 -30.59 -2.60 32.45
C ALA A 144 -31.97 -1.93 32.60
N PHE A 145 -32.91 -2.24 31.69
CA PHE A 145 -34.24 -1.64 31.64
C PHE A 145 -35.30 -2.67 31.30
N CYS A 146 -35.36 -3.72 32.12
CA CYS A 146 -36.30 -4.82 31.96
C CYS A 146 -37.61 -4.51 32.69
N GLY A 147 -38.74 -4.64 32.01
CA GLY A 147 -40.04 -4.35 32.61
C GLY A 147 -41.11 -4.06 31.57
N SER A 148 -42.30 -3.68 32.01
CA SER A 148 -43.42 -3.31 31.11
C SER A 148 -44.45 -2.44 31.84
N ALA A 149 -45.38 -1.85 31.07
CA ALA A 149 -46.54 -1.09 31.55
C ALA A 149 -46.23 0.20 32.33
N GLY A 150 -45.14 0.89 32.00
CA GLY A 150 -44.76 2.17 32.61
C GLY A 150 -44.31 2.04 34.07
N GLU A 151 -44.04 0.82 34.52
CA GLU A 151 -43.46 0.53 35.84
C GLU A 151 -41.98 0.87 35.89
N VAL A 152 -41.38 0.91 37.08
CA VAL A 152 -39.94 1.16 37.22
C VAL A 152 -39.16 0.02 36.60
N CYS A 153 -38.18 0.37 35.76
CA CYS A 153 -37.27 -0.59 35.14
C CYS A 153 -36.43 -1.37 36.16
N GLU A 154 -36.28 -2.69 35.94
CA GLU A 154 -35.38 -3.57 36.68
C GLU A 154 -34.07 -3.80 35.91
N ASP A 155 -32.95 -3.85 36.63
CA ASP A 155 -31.64 -4.25 36.11
C ASP A 155 -31.43 -5.76 36.40
N CYS A 156 -31.32 -6.55 35.33
CA CYS A 156 -31.17 -8.00 35.41
C CYS A 156 -29.80 -8.46 35.90
N LEU A 157 -28.86 -7.56 36.21
CA LEU A 157 -27.50 -7.88 36.65
C LEU A 157 -26.84 -8.90 35.71
N ASP A 158 -26.41 -10.06 36.19
CA ASP A 158 -25.77 -11.13 35.40
C ASP A 158 -26.76 -11.98 34.56
N GLY A 159 -28.01 -11.53 34.43
CA GLY A 159 -29.07 -12.16 33.62
C GLY A 159 -29.40 -11.41 32.32
N ALA A 160 -30.38 -11.92 31.57
CA ALA A 160 -30.94 -11.29 30.38
C ALA A 160 -32.45 -11.03 30.56
N CYS A 161 -32.96 -9.97 29.93
CA CYS A 161 -34.40 -9.70 29.90
C CYS A 161 -35.07 -10.54 28.80
N GLN A 162 -35.76 -11.62 29.18
CA GLN A 162 -36.53 -12.46 28.25
C GLN A 162 -38.01 -12.41 28.60
N GLY A 163 -38.82 -11.90 27.67
CA GLY A 163 -40.26 -11.70 27.90
C GLY A 163 -40.54 -10.69 29.01
N ASN A 164 -39.84 -9.55 28.99
CA ASN A 164 -39.96 -8.47 29.98
C ASN A 164 -39.67 -8.93 31.43
N THR A 165 -38.90 -10.01 31.58
CA THR A 165 -38.52 -10.61 32.88
C THR A 165 -37.04 -11.01 32.88
N CYS A 166 -36.35 -10.83 34.00
CA CYS A 166 -34.95 -11.22 34.14
C CYS A 166 -34.77 -12.75 34.26
N VAL A 167 -33.91 -13.34 33.43
CA VAL A 167 -33.54 -14.77 33.45
C VAL A 167 -32.02 -14.94 33.55
N ALA A 168 -31.53 -15.97 34.25
CA ALA A 168 -30.09 -16.21 34.39
C ALA A 168 -29.48 -16.80 33.10
N VAL A 169 -28.41 -16.21 32.59
CA VAL A 169 -27.65 -16.71 31.43
C VAL A 169 -26.38 -17.41 31.93
N GLN A 170 -26.03 -18.56 31.33
CA GLN A 170 -24.70 -19.15 31.53
C GLN A 170 -23.67 -18.19 30.92
N THR A 171 -22.92 -17.50 31.77
CA THR A 171 -21.88 -16.54 31.37
C THR A 171 -20.89 -17.19 30.40
N CYS A 172 -20.57 -16.47 29.31
CA CYS A 172 -19.55 -16.88 28.37
C CYS A 172 -18.21 -17.11 29.07
N GLY A 173 -17.50 -18.17 28.67
CA GLY A 173 -16.18 -18.49 29.16
C GLY A 173 -15.55 -19.67 28.42
N PRO A 174 -14.37 -20.15 28.87
CA PRO A 174 -13.64 -21.22 28.20
C PRO A 174 -14.41 -22.55 28.08
N GLY A 175 -15.45 -22.74 28.90
CA GLY A 175 -16.28 -23.94 28.88
C GLY A 175 -17.36 -23.96 27.79
N ASN A 176 -17.69 -22.82 27.19
CA ASN A 176 -18.79 -22.68 26.23
C ASN A 176 -18.49 -21.76 25.03
N CYS A 177 -17.29 -21.16 24.95
CA CYS A 177 -16.92 -20.26 23.86
C CYS A 177 -15.54 -20.58 23.27
N ALA A 178 -15.49 -20.82 21.96
CA ALA A 178 -14.24 -21.05 21.23
C ALA A 178 -13.52 -19.74 20.83
N GLY A 179 -14.28 -18.67 20.58
CA GLY A 179 -13.76 -17.33 20.30
C GLY A 179 -13.56 -16.54 21.60
N CYS A 180 -14.16 -15.36 21.72
CA CYS A 180 -14.03 -14.51 22.91
C CYS A 180 -15.39 -14.08 23.46
N CYS A 181 -15.41 -13.60 24.70
CA CYS A 181 -16.59 -13.15 25.41
C CYS A 181 -16.65 -11.63 25.42
N ASP A 182 -17.75 -11.06 24.94
CA ASP A 182 -17.98 -9.62 25.10
C ASP A 182 -18.35 -9.26 26.54
N ALA A 183 -18.49 -7.96 26.82
CA ALA A 183 -18.86 -7.46 28.14
C ALA A 183 -20.26 -7.90 28.60
N GLY A 184 -21.14 -8.26 27.65
CA GLY A 184 -22.47 -8.80 27.91
C GLY A 184 -22.50 -10.31 28.16
N GLY A 185 -21.34 -10.98 28.13
CA GLY A 185 -21.25 -12.42 28.30
C GLY A 185 -21.73 -13.22 27.08
N THR A 186 -21.73 -12.62 25.89
CA THR A 186 -22.01 -13.28 24.61
C THR A 186 -20.72 -13.84 24.02
N CYS A 187 -20.77 -15.07 23.51
CA CYS A 187 -19.65 -15.64 22.77
C CYS A 187 -19.60 -15.11 21.33
N LEU A 188 -18.51 -14.43 20.99
CA LEU A 188 -18.21 -13.92 19.66
C LEU A 188 -17.19 -14.81 18.94
N GLY A 189 -17.13 -14.67 17.62
CA GLY A 189 -16.29 -15.50 16.76
C GLY A 189 -14.78 -15.32 16.96
N GLY A 190 -14.34 -14.21 17.58
CA GLY A 190 -12.94 -14.02 17.97
C GLY A 190 -11.99 -13.56 16.86
N ALA A 191 -12.49 -13.28 15.65
CA ALA A 191 -11.70 -12.91 14.47
C ALA A 191 -11.91 -11.45 14.01
N ALA A 192 -12.87 -10.74 14.59
CA ALA A 192 -13.13 -9.35 14.25
C ALA A 192 -12.16 -8.43 15.01
N THR A 193 -11.80 -7.28 14.43
CA THR A 193 -10.88 -6.32 15.05
C THR A 193 -11.47 -5.69 16.32
N ASP A 194 -12.79 -5.55 16.41
CA ASP A 194 -13.52 -5.09 17.59
C ASP A 194 -13.91 -6.21 18.56
N ALA A 195 -13.69 -7.47 18.17
CA ALA A 195 -13.99 -8.66 18.96
C ALA A 195 -12.94 -9.76 18.76
N CYS A 196 -11.69 -9.40 19.04
CA CYS A 196 -10.55 -10.29 18.85
C CYS A 196 -10.30 -11.14 20.08
N GLY A 197 -10.10 -12.45 19.91
CA GLY A 197 -9.72 -13.30 21.02
C GLY A 197 -10.08 -14.76 20.78
N SER A 198 -9.60 -15.63 21.66
CA SER A 198 -9.87 -17.06 21.57
C SER A 198 -9.98 -17.71 22.95
N GLY A 199 -10.59 -18.90 22.98
CA GLY A 199 -10.67 -19.74 24.17
C GLY A 199 -11.60 -19.22 25.27
N GLY A 200 -12.61 -18.41 24.92
CA GLY A 200 -13.58 -17.87 25.87
C GLY A 200 -12.99 -16.85 26.84
N ASN A 201 -11.87 -16.23 26.47
CA ASN A 201 -11.34 -15.05 27.15
C ASN A 201 -12.13 -13.79 26.75
N ALA A 202 -11.94 -12.69 27.47
CA ALA A 202 -12.53 -11.40 27.10
C ALA A 202 -12.10 -10.97 25.69
N CYS A 203 -13.03 -10.42 24.90
CA CYS A 203 -12.73 -9.85 23.61
C CYS A 203 -11.84 -8.60 23.74
N LEU A 204 -10.87 -8.50 22.84
CA LEU A 204 -9.99 -7.36 22.66
C LEU A 204 -10.54 -6.49 21.51
N ALA A 205 -10.55 -5.18 21.72
CA ALA A 205 -10.71 -4.21 20.64
C ALA A 205 -9.30 -3.81 20.18
N CYS A 206 -8.94 -4.23 18.97
CA CYS A 206 -7.62 -4.03 18.38
C CYS A 206 -7.42 -2.62 17.78
N GLY A 207 -8.48 -1.83 17.65
CA GLY A 207 -8.39 -0.52 16.98
C GLY A 207 -7.86 -0.69 15.56
N ASP A 208 -6.72 -0.04 15.26
CA ASP A 208 -6.05 -0.13 13.96
C ASP A 208 -5.26 -1.42 13.75
N GLN A 209 -5.13 -2.27 14.78
CA GLN A 209 -4.46 -3.57 14.73
C GLN A 209 -5.36 -4.66 14.12
N LEU A 210 -4.76 -5.63 13.44
CA LEU A 210 -5.46 -6.82 12.95
C LEU A 210 -5.65 -7.83 14.08
N CYS A 211 -6.73 -8.62 14.00
CA CYS A 211 -6.91 -9.77 14.87
C CYS A 211 -6.27 -11.01 14.25
N GLU A 212 -5.12 -11.44 14.77
CA GLU A 212 -4.45 -12.65 14.33
C GLU A 212 -4.21 -13.61 15.50
N ALA A 213 -4.60 -14.88 15.31
CA ALA A 213 -4.47 -15.94 16.32
C ALA A 213 -5.08 -15.57 17.71
N GLY A 214 -6.11 -14.71 17.72
CA GLY A 214 -6.76 -14.25 18.95
C GLY A 214 -5.97 -13.18 19.72
N GLY A 215 -5.02 -12.50 19.07
CA GLY A 215 -4.33 -11.33 19.59
C GLY A 215 -4.34 -10.17 18.59
N CYS A 216 -4.20 -8.96 19.11
CA CYS A 216 -4.03 -7.76 18.29
C CYS A 216 -2.59 -7.67 17.82
N VAL A 217 -2.40 -7.60 16.50
CA VAL A 217 -1.10 -7.44 15.85
C VAL A 217 -1.15 -6.22 14.94
N ASP A 218 -0.07 -5.46 14.87
CA ASP A 218 -0.01 -4.34 13.93
C ASP A 218 -0.29 -4.84 12.51
N PRO A 219 -1.10 -4.12 11.71
CA PRO A 219 -1.24 -4.46 10.31
C PRO A 219 0.16 -4.46 9.69
N PRO A 220 0.47 -5.45 8.85
CA PRO A 220 1.78 -5.49 8.23
C PRO A 220 1.97 -4.20 7.42
N PRO A 221 3.16 -3.57 7.48
CA PRO A 221 3.35 -2.26 6.84
C PRO A 221 2.95 -2.28 5.36
N GLU A 222 2.23 -1.26 4.91
CA GLU A 222 1.80 -1.18 3.52
C GLU A 222 2.98 -0.89 2.57
N LEU A 223 4.01 -0.23 3.10
CA LEU A 223 5.26 0.05 2.43
C LEU A 223 6.05 -1.24 2.18
N ARG A 224 6.43 -1.48 0.92
CA ARG A 224 7.27 -2.61 0.55
C ARG A 224 8.59 -2.12 -0.05
N ILE A 225 9.70 -2.65 0.44
CA ILE A 225 11.03 -2.25 -0.02
C ILE A 225 11.85 -3.51 -0.28
N GLY A 226 12.54 -3.53 -1.41
CA GLY A 226 13.55 -4.53 -1.67
C GLY A 226 14.13 -4.45 -3.06
N LEU A 227 14.14 -5.57 -3.78
CA LEU A 227 14.96 -5.76 -4.96
C LEU A 227 14.17 -6.16 -6.20
N TRP A 228 14.64 -5.69 -7.35
CA TRP A 228 14.40 -6.37 -8.61
C TRP A 228 15.62 -7.19 -9.00
N LEU A 229 15.41 -8.47 -9.32
CA LEU A 229 16.45 -9.41 -9.69
C LEU A 229 16.31 -9.82 -11.15
N SER A 230 17.35 -9.60 -11.94
CA SER A 230 17.33 -10.06 -13.33
C SER A 230 17.52 -11.58 -13.40
N PRO A 231 16.96 -12.23 -14.43
CA PRO A 231 17.07 -13.68 -14.54
C PRO A 231 18.51 -14.12 -14.83
N TRP A 232 19.33 -13.20 -15.35
CA TRP A 232 20.69 -13.43 -15.81
C TRP A 232 21.70 -13.48 -14.68
N ARG A 233 21.42 -12.81 -13.55
CA ARG A 233 22.33 -12.66 -12.40
C ARG A 233 21.92 -13.46 -11.18
N LEU A 234 20.84 -14.25 -11.24
CA LEU A 234 20.37 -15.08 -10.11
C LEU A 234 21.47 -15.97 -9.48
N ALA A 235 22.44 -16.42 -10.30
CA ALA A 235 23.53 -17.29 -9.87
C ALA A 235 24.75 -16.54 -9.29
N ASP A 236 24.77 -15.21 -9.29
CA ASP A 236 25.91 -14.41 -8.84
C ASP A 236 26.07 -14.40 -7.32
N ARG A 237 25.01 -14.77 -6.59
CA ARG A 237 24.97 -14.80 -5.12
C ARG A 237 24.37 -16.12 -4.65
N THR A 238 24.70 -16.47 -3.41
CA THR A 238 24.03 -17.58 -2.75
C THR A 238 22.61 -17.19 -2.32
N PRO A 239 21.67 -18.15 -2.19
CA PRO A 239 20.32 -17.85 -1.71
C PRO A 239 20.28 -17.07 -0.38
N ALA A 240 21.19 -17.38 0.56
CA ALA A 240 21.28 -16.68 1.84
C ALA A 240 21.71 -15.21 1.67
N GLN A 241 22.60 -14.91 0.72
CA GLN A 241 22.98 -13.54 0.40
C GLN A 241 21.82 -12.76 -0.21
N TRP A 242 21.00 -13.39 -1.08
CA TRP A 242 19.79 -12.75 -1.59
C TRP A 242 18.78 -12.43 -0.49
N VAL A 243 18.53 -13.37 0.43
CA VAL A 243 17.64 -13.13 1.58
C VAL A 243 18.14 -11.96 2.44
N ALA A 244 19.43 -11.94 2.78
CA ALA A 244 20.02 -10.86 3.57
C ALA A 244 19.92 -9.50 2.86
N ALA A 245 20.14 -9.48 1.55
CA ALA A 245 20.05 -8.28 0.72
C ALA A 245 18.65 -7.66 0.71
N ILE A 246 17.64 -8.47 0.43
CA ILE A 246 16.23 -8.03 0.36
C ILE A 246 15.80 -7.43 1.71
N LYS A 247 16.14 -8.13 2.80
CA LYS A 247 15.82 -7.68 4.16
C LYS A 247 16.58 -6.42 4.54
N GLY A 248 17.87 -6.35 4.21
CA GLY A 248 18.71 -5.20 4.55
C GLY A 248 18.24 -3.91 3.89
N LEU A 249 17.75 -3.97 2.65
CA LEU A 249 17.13 -2.82 2.00
C LEU A 249 15.86 -2.38 2.69
N SER A 250 15.01 -3.33 3.06
CA SER A 250 13.82 -3.03 3.87
C SER A 250 14.22 -2.38 5.18
N TYR A 251 15.11 -3.00 5.95
CA TYR A 251 15.55 -2.57 7.28
C TYR A 251 16.23 -1.21 7.34
N ALA A 252 16.73 -0.71 6.21
CA ALA A 252 17.35 0.60 6.14
C ALA A 252 16.35 1.75 6.23
N SER A 253 15.06 1.52 5.96
CA SER A 253 14.03 2.57 6.00
C SER A 253 13.88 3.18 7.39
N SER A 254 13.38 4.41 7.51
CA SER A 254 12.91 4.96 8.79
C SER A 254 11.43 4.67 9.05
N VAL A 255 10.70 4.32 8.00
CA VAL A 255 9.30 3.92 8.04
C VAL A 255 9.24 2.40 8.06
N PRO A 256 8.43 1.78 8.94
CA PRO A 256 8.20 0.33 8.91
C PRO A 256 7.87 -0.15 7.50
N SER A 257 8.61 -1.14 7.00
CA SER A 257 8.41 -1.68 5.66
C SER A 257 8.51 -3.20 5.64
N ARG A 258 7.84 -3.81 4.66
CA ARG A 258 7.93 -5.24 4.39
C ARG A 258 9.00 -5.52 3.33
N PRO A 259 9.86 -6.53 3.55
CA PRO A 259 10.78 -6.99 2.52
C PRO A 259 10.02 -7.59 1.33
N VAL A 260 10.36 -7.16 0.11
CA VAL A 260 9.78 -7.70 -1.13
C VAL A 260 10.83 -7.90 -2.22
N VAL A 261 10.61 -8.87 -3.10
CA VAL A 261 11.43 -9.06 -4.29
C VAL A 261 10.57 -9.29 -5.53
N VAL A 262 10.87 -8.56 -6.59
CA VAL A 262 10.43 -8.91 -7.95
C VAL A 262 11.55 -9.71 -8.58
N ILE A 263 11.29 -10.98 -8.87
CA ILE A 263 12.29 -11.88 -9.42
C ILE A 263 11.90 -12.27 -10.84
N ALA A 264 12.70 -11.84 -11.81
CA ALA A 264 12.54 -12.30 -13.18
C ALA A 264 12.95 -13.78 -13.26
N ILE A 265 11.96 -14.65 -13.52
CA ILE A 265 12.16 -16.10 -13.60
C ILE A 265 12.21 -16.59 -15.05
N CYS A 266 11.70 -15.79 -15.99
CA CYS A 266 11.82 -15.99 -17.42
C CYS A 266 12.27 -14.69 -18.10
N GLY A 267 13.35 -14.74 -18.88
CA GLY A 267 13.97 -13.56 -19.51
C GLY A 267 13.95 -13.63 -21.04
N ALA A 268 14.03 -12.47 -21.69
CA ALA A 268 14.13 -12.29 -23.14
C ALA A 268 15.42 -12.95 -23.67
N ALA A 269 15.31 -14.14 -24.23
CA ALA A 269 16.45 -14.91 -24.71
C ALA A 269 16.83 -14.58 -26.16
N THR A 270 15.84 -14.20 -26.96
CA THR A 270 16.00 -13.67 -28.32
C THR A 270 14.92 -12.63 -28.55
N THR A 271 14.90 -12.00 -29.73
CA THR A 271 13.83 -11.07 -30.12
C THR A 271 12.44 -11.71 -30.18
N THR A 272 12.31 -13.04 -30.12
CA THR A 272 11.02 -13.72 -30.20
C THR A 272 10.77 -14.71 -29.07
N THR A 273 11.79 -15.14 -28.33
CA THR A 273 11.66 -16.24 -27.37
C THR A 273 12.00 -15.79 -25.95
N THR A 274 11.22 -16.25 -24.99
CA THR A 274 11.56 -16.20 -23.56
C THR A 274 12.27 -17.48 -23.13
N ARG A 275 13.16 -17.36 -22.14
CA ARG A 275 13.81 -18.49 -21.47
C ARG A 275 13.49 -18.44 -19.99
N CYS A 276 12.85 -19.50 -19.50
CA CYS A 276 12.63 -19.73 -18.09
C CYS A 276 13.85 -20.39 -17.45
N PHE A 277 14.33 -19.83 -16.34
CA PHE A 277 15.56 -20.23 -15.66
C PHE A 277 15.33 -21.37 -14.66
N PHE A 278 14.53 -22.33 -15.11
CA PHE A 278 14.12 -23.54 -14.41
C PHE A 278 13.63 -24.57 -15.45
N PRO A 279 13.67 -25.86 -15.14
CA PRO A 279 13.19 -26.90 -16.04
C PRO A 279 11.69 -26.78 -16.28
N GLN A 280 11.22 -27.29 -17.43
CA GLN A 280 9.79 -27.35 -17.73
C GLN A 280 9.02 -28.09 -16.61
N PRO A 281 8.00 -27.46 -16.01
CA PRO A 281 7.23 -28.11 -14.95
C PRO A 281 6.48 -29.34 -15.48
N ALA A 282 6.35 -30.36 -14.65
CA ALA A 282 5.64 -31.57 -15.01
C ALA A 282 4.16 -31.26 -15.31
N GLY A 283 3.64 -31.81 -16.40
CA GLY A 283 2.24 -31.62 -16.82
C GLY A 283 1.96 -30.35 -17.62
N VAL A 284 2.91 -29.42 -17.71
CA VAL A 284 2.78 -28.23 -18.56
C VAL A 284 3.13 -28.60 -20.01
N PRO A 285 2.27 -28.31 -21.01
CA PRO A 285 2.60 -28.57 -22.41
C PRO A 285 3.73 -27.67 -22.91
N SER A 286 4.40 -28.08 -23.98
CA SER A 286 5.38 -27.21 -24.63
C SER A 286 4.67 -26.06 -25.35
N TYR A 287 4.99 -24.83 -24.98
CA TYR A 287 4.49 -23.62 -25.63
C TYR A 287 5.48 -23.09 -26.66
N THR A 288 4.96 -22.59 -27.77
CA THR A 288 5.76 -21.85 -28.75
C THR A 288 6.41 -20.63 -28.09
N ASN A 289 7.66 -20.35 -28.45
CA ASN A 289 8.46 -19.22 -27.94
C ASN A 289 8.87 -19.31 -26.46
N VAL A 290 8.59 -20.41 -25.76
CA VAL A 290 9.05 -20.65 -24.39
C VAL A 290 10.16 -21.69 -24.41
N THR A 291 11.30 -21.36 -23.79
CA THR A 291 12.43 -22.27 -23.61
C THR A 291 12.81 -22.40 -22.14
N TYR A 292 13.57 -23.43 -21.78
CA TYR A 292 13.90 -23.75 -20.39
C TYR A 292 15.41 -23.93 -20.21
N SER A 293 15.92 -23.70 -19.01
CA SER A 293 17.33 -23.92 -18.67
C SER A 293 17.52 -24.53 -17.28
N THR A 294 18.77 -24.62 -16.84
CA THR A 294 19.13 -25.02 -15.48
C THR A 294 18.38 -24.18 -14.46
N ASP A 295 17.93 -24.83 -13.39
CA ASP A 295 17.23 -24.20 -12.28
C ASP A 295 18.13 -23.26 -11.49
N ARG A 296 17.74 -21.99 -11.47
CA ARG A 296 18.33 -20.92 -10.65
C ARG A 296 17.32 -20.30 -9.70
N VAL A 297 16.04 -20.65 -9.82
CA VAL A 297 14.93 -19.99 -9.13
C VAL A 297 14.57 -20.73 -7.85
N THR A 298 14.41 -22.06 -7.93
CA THR A 298 13.97 -22.90 -6.80
C THR A 298 14.84 -22.74 -5.55
N PRO A 299 16.20 -22.70 -5.64
CA PRO A 299 17.03 -22.51 -4.45
C PRO A 299 16.81 -21.16 -3.75
N ILE A 300 16.51 -20.10 -4.51
CA ILE A 300 16.26 -18.76 -3.98
C ILE A 300 14.87 -18.73 -3.31
N LEU A 301 13.84 -19.23 -3.99
CA LEU A 301 12.48 -19.29 -3.42
C LEU A 301 12.42 -20.17 -2.17
N ASN A 302 13.14 -21.29 -2.12
CA ASN A 302 13.23 -22.10 -0.90
C ASN A 302 13.84 -21.35 0.28
N ALA A 303 14.85 -20.51 0.03
CA ALA A 303 15.47 -19.72 1.08
C ALA A 303 14.54 -18.59 1.57
N ILE A 304 13.81 -17.94 0.66
CA ILE A 304 12.81 -16.91 0.98
C ILE A 304 11.64 -17.54 1.76
N GLU A 305 11.11 -18.67 1.30
CA GLU A 305 10.03 -19.40 1.96
C GLU A 305 10.41 -19.83 3.38
N ALA A 306 11.66 -20.28 3.58
CA ALA A 306 12.16 -20.67 4.89
C ALA A 306 12.35 -19.48 5.85
N ASP A 307 12.64 -18.28 5.32
CA ASP A 307 12.70 -17.04 6.11
C ASP A 307 11.29 -16.56 6.51
N GLY A 308 10.32 -16.68 5.60
CA GLY A 308 8.90 -16.43 5.86
C GLY A 308 8.50 -14.95 5.97
N THR A 309 9.44 -14.00 5.85
CA THR A 309 9.16 -12.57 5.99
C THR A 309 9.18 -11.78 4.68
N ILE A 310 9.64 -12.40 3.58
CA ILE A 310 9.81 -11.75 2.28
C ILE A 310 8.64 -12.11 1.35
N GLU A 311 8.05 -11.11 0.70
CA GLU A 311 7.05 -11.29 -0.36
C GLU A 311 7.72 -11.38 -1.74
N VAL A 312 7.19 -12.23 -2.62
CA VAL A 312 7.73 -12.48 -3.96
C VAL A 312 6.69 -12.16 -5.02
N ILE A 313 7.10 -11.38 -6.02
CA ILE A 313 6.39 -11.20 -7.27
C ILE A 313 7.21 -11.90 -8.37
N LEU A 314 6.60 -12.86 -9.05
CA LEU A 314 7.26 -13.60 -10.13
C LEU A 314 7.19 -12.79 -11.42
N ASP A 315 8.32 -12.29 -11.88
CA ASP A 315 8.41 -11.51 -13.11
C ASP A 315 8.80 -12.38 -14.32
N VAL A 316 8.24 -12.04 -15.47
CA VAL A 316 8.52 -12.69 -16.74
C VAL A 316 8.63 -11.69 -17.87
N GLU A 317 9.62 -11.88 -18.73
CA GLU A 317 9.82 -11.17 -19.99
C GLU A 317 9.38 -12.10 -21.16
N PRO A 318 8.11 -12.05 -21.60
CA PRO A 318 7.51 -13.14 -22.39
C PRO A 318 7.86 -13.12 -23.88
N MET A 319 8.33 -12.00 -24.43
CA MET A 319 8.58 -11.85 -25.87
C MET A 319 7.34 -12.20 -26.70
N ASN A 320 7.49 -13.02 -27.76
CA ASN A 320 6.37 -13.47 -28.58
C ASN A 320 5.59 -14.65 -27.96
N ALA A 321 5.91 -15.08 -26.73
CA ALA A 321 5.04 -16.00 -26.01
C ALA A 321 3.80 -15.24 -25.52
N LEU A 322 2.65 -15.92 -25.50
CA LEU A 322 1.45 -15.35 -24.87
C LEU A 322 1.66 -15.27 -23.36
N VAL A 323 1.24 -14.17 -22.74
CA VAL A 323 1.39 -14.00 -21.29
C VAL A 323 0.73 -15.14 -20.51
N SER A 324 -0.48 -15.57 -20.90
CA SER A 324 -1.17 -16.72 -20.29
C SER A 324 -0.35 -18.02 -20.35
N ASN A 325 0.42 -18.25 -21.42
CA ASN A 325 1.26 -19.45 -21.52
C ASN A 325 2.42 -19.40 -20.51
N VAL A 326 3.06 -18.23 -20.38
CA VAL A 326 4.19 -18.05 -19.45
C VAL A 326 3.68 -17.99 -18.00
N MET A 327 2.50 -17.41 -17.76
CA MET A 327 1.79 -17.45 -16.48
C MET A 327 1.49 -18.89 -16.08
N HIS A 328 0.93 -19.71 -16.97
CA HIS A 328 0.71 -21.12 -16.68
C HIS A 328 2.01 -21.85 -16.31
N VAL A 329 3.11 -21.60 -17.03
CA VAL A 329 4.43 -22.16 -16.71
C VAL A 329 4.89 -21.73 -15.30
N ALA A 330 4.88 -20.42 -15.03
CA ALA A 330 5.33 -19.83 -13.77
C ALA A 330 4.49 -20.30 -12.58
N MET A 331 3.17 -20.20 -12.70
CA MET A 331 2.23 -20.53 -11.63
C MET A 331 2.19 -22.03 -11.34
N THR A 332 2.36 -22.88 -12.36
CA THR A 332 2.52 -24.33 -12.11
C THR A 332 3.81 -24.66 -11.38
N ALA A 333 4.90 -23.94 -11.67
CA ALA A 333 6.19 -24.17 -11.03
C ALA A 333 6.22 -23.66 -9.58
N PHE A 334 5.69 -22.46 -9.34
CA PHE A 334 5.99 -21.69 -8.13
C PHE A 334 4.76 -21.10 -7.42
N GLY A 335 3.56 -21.22 -7.99
CA GLY A 335 2.34 -20.67 -7.38
C GLY A 335 2.00 -21.23 -6.00
N GLY A 336 2.48 -22.45 -5.70
CA GLY A 336 2.26 -23.12 -4.42
C GLY A 336 3.07 -22.55 -3.25
N TYR A 337 4.10 -21.72 -3.49
CA TYR A 337 4.89 -21.11 -2.43
C TYR A 337 4.05 -20.08 -1.65
N HIS A 338 4.17 -20.04 -0.32
CA HIS A 338 3.44 -19.06 0.49
C HIS A 338 3.98 -17.64 0.30
N CYS A 339 5.29 -17.49 0.07
CA CYS A 339 5.95 -16.21 -0.20
C CYS A 339 5.54 -15.58 -1.54
N VAL A 340 5.07 -16.36 -2.52
CA VAL A 340 4.61 -15.83 -3.82
C VAL A 340 3.28 -15.12 -3.66
N LYS A 341 3.29 -13.78 -3.80
CA LYS A 341 2.14 -12.88 -3.65
C LYS A 341 1.71 -12.22 -4.96
N GLY A 342 2.51 -12.30 -6.01
CA GLY A 342 2.15 -11.68 -7.28
C GLY A 342 2.85 -12.27 -8.50
N PHE A 343 2.42 -11.79 -9.65
CA PHE A 343 2.96 -12.11 -10.96
C PHE A 343 3.09 -10.82 -11.77
N SER A 344 4.22 -10.67 -12.46
CA SER A 344 4.50 -9.54 -13.32
C SER A 344 4.81 -10.00 -14.74
N PRO A 345 3.95 -9.71 -15.72
CA PRO A 345 4.38 -9.70 -17.10
C PRO A 345 5.05 -8.36 -17.36
N ASP A 346 6.39 -8.34 -17.43
CA ASP A 346 7.12 -7.13 -17.77
C ASP A 346 6.59 -6.58 -19.10
N TRP A 347 5.92 -5.42 -19.00
CA TRP A 347 5.06 -4.93 -20.06
C TRP A 347 5.87 -4.56 -21.30
N GLU A 348 7.13 -4.14 -21.13
CA GLU A 348 8.02 -3.79 -22.23
C GLU A 348 8.21 -5.00 -23.16
N TRP A 349 8.36 -6.19 -22.59
CA TRP A 349 8.71 -7.40 -23.34
C TRP A 349 7.51 -8.17 -23.87
N VAL A 350 6.29 -7.73 -23.58
CA VAL A 350 5.07 -8.34 -24.15
C VAL A 350 4.92 -7.91 -25.62
N THR A 351 5.30 -8.81 -26.53
CA THR A 351 5.22 -8.61 -27.99
C THR A 351 4.32 -9.63 -28.70
N GLY A 352 4.04 -10.78 -28.07
CA GLY A 352 3.13 -11.81 -28.60
C GLY A 352 1.64 -11.46 -28.55
N ASP A 353 1.26 -10.54 -27.66
CA ASP A 353 -0.13 -10.11 -27.45
C ASP A 353 -0.40 -8.73 -28.07
N ALA A 354 -0.81 -8.72 -29.34
CA ALA A 354 -1.01 -7.51 -30.15
C ALA A 354 -2.04 -6.50 -29.60
N ASN A 355 -2.85 -6.88 -28.61
CA ASN A 355 -3.77 -5.98 -27.90
C ASN A 355 -3.72 -6.23 -26.38
N LYS A 356 -2.51 -6.27 -25.82
CA LYS A 356 -2.24 -6.55 -24.40
C LYS A 356 -3.07 -5.72 -23.41
N ILE A 357 -3.38 -4.46 -23.71
CA ILE A 357 -4.26 -3.61 -22.87
C ILE A 357 -5.63 -4.28 -22.66
N SER A 358 -6.25 -4.77 -23.74
CA SER A 358 -7.56 -5.44 -23.65
C SER A 358 -7.52 -6.79 -22.92
N LYS A 359 -6.33 -7.36 -22.70
CA LYS A 359 -6.13 -8.65 -22.04
C LYS A 359 -6.01 -8.54 -20.53
N LEU A 360 -5.74 -7.35 -19.99
CA LEU A 360 -5.55 -7.13 -18.56
C LEU A 360 -6.66 -7.75 -17.69
N PRO A 361 -7.97 -7.57 -17.97
CA PRO A 361 -9.01 -8.19 -17.15
C PRO A 361 -8.95 -9.73 -17.18
N THR A 362 -8.61 -10.31 -18.34
CA THR A 362 -8.51 -11.76 -18.49
C THR A 362 -7.28 -12.31 -17.78
N TRP A 363 -6.13 -11.63 -17.86
CA TRP A 363 -4.93 -12.01 -17.14
C TRP A 363 -5.11 -11.91 -15.63
N ASN A 364 -5.77 -10.86 -15.13
CA ASN A 364 -6.09 -10.77 -13.71
C ASN A 364 -6.99 -11.93 -13.28
N ALA A 365 -8.09 -12.20 -14.01
CA ALA A 365 -8.98 -13.31 -13.68
C ALA A 365 -8.29 -14.69 -13.73
N GLU A 366 -7.40 -14.90 -14.70
CA GLU A 366 -6.58 -16.12 -14.80
C GLU A 366 -5.63 -16.25 -13.60
N LEU A 367 -4.97 -15.16 -13.22
CA LEU A 367 -4.07 -15.10 -12.07
C LEU A 367 -4.80 -15.42 -10.76
N GLN A 368 -5.96 -14.81 -10.53
CA GLN A 368 -6.80 -15.11 -9.37
C GLN A 368 -7.27 -16.57 -9.36
N GLY A 369 -7.43 -17.19 -10.53
CA GLY A 369 -7.77 -18.60 -10.66
C GLY A 369 -6.67 -19.55 -10.21
N TYR A 370 -5.39 -19.14 -10.29
CA TYR A 370 -4.28 -19.93 -9.75
C TYR A 370 -4.16 -19.81 -8.23
N LYS A 371 -4.27 -18.59 -7.71
CA LYS A 371 -4.20 -18.31 -6.28
C LYS A 371 -4.94 -17.00 -6.00
N PRO A 372 -6.07 -17.04 -5.26
CA PRO A 372 -6.81 -15.83 -4.91
C PRO A 372 -5.97 -14.84 -4.10
N GLY A 373 -6.16 -13.55 -4.35
CA GLY A 373 -5.46 -12.47 -3.66
C GLY A 373 -4.04 -12.21 -4.18
N MET A 374 -3.72 -12.70 -5.38
CA MET A 374 -2.45 -12.38 -6.02
C MET A 374 -2.46 -11.01 -6.67
N GLU A 375 -1.32 -10.33 -6.62
CA GLU A 375 -1.08 -9.06 -7.27
C GLU A 375 -0.67 -9.24 -8.73
N LEU A 376 -1.33 -8.56 -9.66
CA LEU A 376 -0.87 -8.39 -11.03
C LEU A 376 -0.04 -7.11 -11.13
N HIS A 377 1.28 -7.28 -11.11
CA HIS A 377 2.24 -6.19 -11.12
C HIS A 377 2.60 -5.80 -12.56
N LEU A 378 2.29 -4.58 -12.99
CA LEU A 378 2.49 -4.11 -14.36
C LEU A 378 3.62 -3.09 -14.41
N ILE A 379 4.68 -3.38 -15.16
CA ILE A 379 5.91 -2.57 -15.19
C ILE A 379 6.01 -1.82 -16.51
N ASN A 380 6.12 -0.49 -16.51
CA ASN A 380 6.42 0.33 -17.70
C ASN A 380 6.91 1.75 -17.30
N TRP A 381 7.32 2.59 -18.24
CA TRP A 381 7.60 4.02 -17.99
C TRP A 381 6.59 4.97 -18.66
N VAL A 382 5.59 4.44 -19.36
CA VAL A 382 4.55 5.21 -20.05
C VAL A 382 3.17 4.92 -19.45
N THR A 383 2.53 5.93 -18.87
CA THR A 383 1.23 5.77 -18.19
C THR A 383 0.12 5.27 -19.11
N SER A 384 0.10 5.69 -20.38
CA SER A 384 -0.88 5.25 -21.37
C SER A 384 -0.72 3.77 -21.77
N ALA A 385 0.36 3.10 -21.36
CA ALA A 385 0.64 1.72 -21.71
C ALA A 385 -0.39 0.74 -21.12
N PHE A 386 -1.07 1.07 -20.02
CA PHE A 386 -2.02 0.18 -19.33
C PHE A 386 -3.49 0.46 -19.64
N GLY A 387 -3.81 1.46 -20.48
CA GLY A 387 -5.18 1.87 -20.76
C GLY A 387 -5.94 2.37 -19.53
N SER A 388 -7.28 2.24 -19.53
CA SER A 388 -8.16 2.81 -18.50
C SER A 388 -8.76 1.79 -17.52
N TRP A 389 -8.54 0.49 -17.74
CA TRP A 389 -9.04 -0.53 -16.82
C TRP A 389 -8.20 -0.54 -15.54
N ARG A 390 -8.84 -0.75 -14.39
CA ARG A 390 -8.26 -0.71 -13.05
C ARG A 390 -8.91 -1.78 -12.16
N ASP A 391 -8.17 -2.24 -11.16
CA ASP A 391 -8.58 -3.25 -10.19
C ASP A 391 -7.67 -3.13 -8.94
N ASP A 392 -8.16 -3.50 -7.76
CA ASP A 392 -7.40 -3.42 -6.52
C ASP A 392 -6.28 -4.46 -6.44
N ALA A 393 -6.37 -5.52 -7.25
CA ALA A 393 -5.30 -6.51 -7.40
C ALA A 393 -4.14 -6.03 -8.30
N LEU A 394 -4.21 -4.84 -8.89
CA LEU A 394 -3.16 -4.31 -9.75
C LEU A 394 -2.19 -3.41 -9.00
N SER A 395 -0.92 -3.48 -9.38
CA SER A 395 0.08 -2.48 -9.04
C SER A 395 0.84 -2.02 -10.28
N TYR A 396 1.30 -0.77 -10.26
CA TYR A 396 1.91 -0.11 -11.42
C TYR A 396 3.35 0.30 -11.12
N GLY A 397 4.30 -0.43 -11.69
CA GLY A 397 5.73 -0.20 -11.58
C GLY A 397 6.25 0.79 -12.63
N TYR A 398 6.91 1.85 -12.17
CA TYR A 398 7.63 2.79 -13.01
C TYR A 398 9.05 2.29 -13.29
N ASP A 399 9.33 2.03 -14.56
CA ASP A 399 10.58 1.44 -15.03
C ASP A 399 11.43 2.40 -15.88
N GLY A 400 11.29 3.70 -15.64
CA GLY A 400 12.10 4.69 -16.34
C GLY A 400 13.51 4.79 -15.75
N GLN A 401 14.46 5.11 -16.61
CA GLN A 401 15.89 5.23 -16.30
C GLN A 401 16.52 6.38 -17.09
N SER A 402 17.81 6.65 -16.87
CA SER A 402 18.57 7.74 -17.51
C SER A 402 18.16 9.12 -17.02
N PHE A 403 17.94 9.22 -15.71
CA PHE A 403 17.71 10.48 -15.04
C PHE A 403 19.00 11.24 -14.87
N SER A 404 18.90 12.57 -14.88
CA SER A 404 20.01 13.46 -14.61
C SER A 404 20.36 13.60 -13.12
N GLY A 405 19.40 13.31 -12.23
CA GLY A 405 19.58 13.41 -10.79
C GLY A 405 18.33 13.03 -9.98
N LEU A 406 18.47 13.06 -8.64
CA LEU A 406 17.41 12.67 -7.71
C LEU A 406 16.13 13.50 -7.90
N THR A 407 16.24 14.82 -8.05
CA THR A 407 15.07 15.71 -8.24
C THR A 407 14.24 15.31 -9.46
N GLN A 408 14.89 14.97 -10.57
CA GLN A 408 14.19 14.54 -11.78
C GLN A 408 13.52 13.17 -11.56
N GLN A 409 14.19 12.23 -10.90
CA GLN A 409 13.59 10.93 -10.58
C GLN A 409 12.36 11.08 -9.68
N LEU A 410 12.45 11.87 -8.60
CA LEU A 410 11.32 12.13 -7.69
C LEU A 410 10.13 12.77 -8.41
N TRP A 411 10.37 13.64 -9.40
CA TRP A 411 9.31 14.21 -10.25
C TRP A 411 8.56 13.15 -11.05
N TYR A 412 9.29 12.23 -11.69
CA TYR A 412 8.66 11.14 -12.44
C TYR A 412 7.89 10.19 -11.52
N PHE A 413 8.41 9.92 -10.32
CA PHE A 413 7.74 9.09 -9.34
C PHE A 413 6.44 9.75 -8.85
N ASP A 414 6.44 11.02 -8.45
CA ASP A 414 5.21 11.74 -8.03
C ASP A 414 4.15 11.81 -9.13
N ASN A 415 4.57 12.05 -10.38
CA ASN A 415 3.66 12.00 -11.52
C ASN A 415 3.08 10.62 -11.77
N TRP A 416 3.89 9.57 -11.59
CA TRP A 416 3.44 8.19 -11.73
C TRP A 416 2.42 7.84 -10.64
N THR A 417 2.72 8.17 -9.38
CA THR A 417 1.80 8.01 -8.24
C THR A 417 0.47 8.70 -8.52
N SER A 418 0.53 9.96 -8.95
CA SER A 418 -0.66 10.77 -9.25
C SER A 418 -1.50 10.17 -10.39
N ALA A 419 -0.87 9.55 -11.39
CA ALA A 419 -1.56 8.95 -12.53
C ALA A 419 -2.30 7.65 -12.17
N PHE A 420 -1.86 6.94 -11.14
CA PHE A 420 -2.41 5.65 -10.73
C PHE A 420 -3.13 5.68 -9.38
N PHE A 421 -3.16 6.79 -8.67
CA PHE A 421 -3.96 6.95 -7.46
C PHE A 421 -5.44 6.59 -7.70
N PRO A 422 -6.11 5.87 -6.77
CA PRO A 422 -5.63 5.38 -5.47
C PRO A 422 -4.98 3.98 -5.51
N TYR A 423 -4.64 3.46 -6.70
CA TYR A 423 -4.07 2.14 -6.85
C TYR A 423 -2.58 2.10 -6.49
N ARG A 424 -2.10 0.92 -6.10
CA ARG A 424 -0.73 0.69 -5.65
C ARG A 424 0.29 1.05 -6.74
N THR A 425 1.34 1.79 -6.37
CA THR A 425 2.45 2.12 -7.28
C THR A 425 3.78 1.56 -6.83
N ALA A 426 4.72 1.44 -7.76
CA ALA A 426 6.04 0.93 -7.50
C ALA A 426 7.06 1.69 -8.32
N TRP A 427 8.29 1.77 -7.83
CA TRP A 427 9.38 2.47 -8.51
C TRP A 427 10.66 1.67 -8.50
N TYR A 428 11.27 1.62 -9.67
CA TYR A 428 12.55 0.99 -9.89
C TYR A 428 13.61 2.08 -9.94
N TRP A 429 14.71 1.88 -9.21
CA TRP A 429 15.77 2.87 -9.11
C TRP A 429 17.15 2.23 -9.10
N ALA A 430 18.17 3.09 -9.23
CA ALA A 430 19.57 2.70 -9.28
C ALA A 430 19.97 1.83 -10.48
N TYR A 431 19.34 2.06 -11.64
CA TYR A 431 19.81 1.50 -12.90
C TYR A 431 21.27 1.88 -13.16
N ALA A 432 21.97 1.06 -13.94
CA ALA A 432 23.35 1.36 -14.34
C ALA A 432 23.47 2.74 -15.03
N ALA A 433 22.45 3.15 -15.79
CA ALA A 433 22.37 4.46 -16.44
C ALA A 433 22.37 5.64 -15.43
N ASP A 434 21.85 5.43 -14.22
CA ASP A 434 21.70 6.45 -13.17
C ASP A 434 22.84 6.39 -12.13
N SER A 435 23.80 5.49 -12.32
CA SER A 435 24.86 5.20 -11.34
C SER A 435 25.76 6.40 -11.02
N SER A 436 25.88 7.35 -11.94
CA SER A 436 26.73 8.54 -11.78
C SER A 436 26.29 9.44 -10.63
N TRP A 437 24.98 9.54 -10.37
CA TRP A 437 24.41 10.36 -9.32
C TRP A 437 23.80 9.55 -8.18
N THR A 438 23.36 8.30 -8.40
CA THR A 438 22.83 7.44 -7.33
C THR A 438 23.93 6.93 -6.40
N ARG A 439 25.11 6.56 -6.91
CA ARG A 439 26.22 6.04 -6.06
C ARG A 439 26.72 7.06 -5.03
N PRO A 440 26.94 8.35 -5.36
CA PRO A 440 27.29 9.36 -4.36
C PRO A 440 26.26 9.52 -3.24
N LEU A 441 24.98 9.22 -3.50
CA LEU A 441 23.90 9.34 -2.51
C LEU A 441 23.85 8.18 -1.53
N VAL A 442 24.46 7.03 -1.82
CA VAL A 442 24.33 5.81 -1.01
C VAL A 442 25.72 5.26 -0.66
N GLN A 443 26.39 5.90 0.32
CA GLN A 443 27.70 5.47 0.82
C GLN A 443 27.65 4.88 2.24
N SER A 444 26.48 4.93 2.89
CA SER A 444 26.25 4.38 4.22
C SER A 444 24.77 4.01 4.40
N ALA A 445 24.48 3.15 5.40
CA ALA A 445 23.11 2.82 5.79
C ALA A 445 22.27 4.06 6.14
N ALA A 446 22.89 5.08 6.74
CA ALA A 446 22.20 6.32 7.07
C ALA A 446 21.76 7.09 5.81
N GLN A 447 22.62 7.17 4.80
CA GLN A 447 22.25 7.85 3.55
C GLN A 447 21.27 7.03 2.71
N LEU A 448 21.34 5.69 2.77
CA LEU A 448 20.30 4.82 2.19
C LEU A 448 18.93 5.12 2.81
N ARG A 449 18.87 5.21 4.14
CA ARG A 449 17.65 5.59 4.87
C ARG A 449 17.15 6.96 4.42
N ASP A 450 18.01 7.98 4.44
CA ASP A 450 17.61 9.35 4.10
C ASP A 450 17.11 9.45 2.63
N LEU A 451 17.60 8.59 1.74
CA LEU A 451 17.08 8.46 0.38
C LEU A 451 15.72 7.76 0.34
N GLN A 452 15.56 6.67 1.10
CA GLN A 452 14.29 5.95 1.22
C GLN A 452 13.19 6.81 1.85
N ASP A 453 13.54 7.70 2.77
CA ASP A 453 12.60 8.65 3.39
C ASP A 453 12.05 9.64 2.36
N GLN A 454 12.90 10.11 1.43
CA GLN A 454 12.46 10.97 0.32
C GLN A 454 11.50 10.25 -0.63
N TYR A 455 11.73 8.97 -0.91
CA TYR A 455 10.78 8.18 -1.70
C TYR A 455 9.48 7.92 -0.94
N SER A 456 9.55 7.52 0.33
CA SER A 456 8.39 7.19 1.15
C SER A 456 7.47 8.39 1.38
N ALA A 457 8.02 9.61 1.32
CA ALA A 457 7.24 10.84 1.40
C ALA A 457 6.37 11.12 0.14
N ILE A 458 6.63 10.46 -1.00
CA ILE A 458 5.78 10.53 -2.20
C ILE A 458 4.53 9.66 -2.04
N ASP A 459 4.69 8.42 -1.56
CA ASP A 459 3.60 7.45 -1.41
C ASP A 459 3.84 6.56 -0.17
N PRO A 460 3.39 6.99 1.02
CA PRO A 460 3.63 6.26 2.26
C PRO A 460 2.82 4.96 2.38
N ALA A 461 1.77 4.77 1.56
CA ALA A 461 0.79 3.68 1.65
C ALA A 461 0.88 2.68 0.48
N GLY A 462 1.40 3.09 -0.67
CA GLY A 462 1.38 2.31 -1.91
C GLY A 462 2.72 1.79 -2.40
N MET A 463 3.85 2.28 -1.89
CA MET A 463 5.14 2.09 -2.56
C MET A 463 5.67 0.64 -2.52
N ILE A 464 6.05 0.13 -3.70
CA ILE A 464 7.12 -0.88 -3.82
C ILE A 464 8.40 -0.21 -4.33
N LEU A 465 9.39 -0.04 -3.45
CA LEU A 465 10.69 0.51 -3.83
C LEU A 465 11.66 -0.61 -4.18
N MET A 466 12.12 -0.64 -5.42
CA MET A 466 13.01 -1.70 -5.91
C MET A 466 14.34 -1.12 -6.36
N ALA A 467 15.39 -1.41 -5.60
CA ALA A 467 16.73 -1.18 -6.10
C ALA A 467 17.05 -2.25 -7.14
N THR A 468 17.59 -1.83 -8.28
CA THR A 468 18.12 -2.81 -9.24
C THR A 468 19.41 -3.42 -8.71
N GLU A 469 19.70 -4.64 -9.14
CA GLU A 469 20.89 -5.40 -8.74
C GLU A 469 22.24 -4.67 -8.94
N THR A 470 22.31 -3.64 -9.78
CA THR A 470 23.56 -2.91 -10.08
C THR A 470 24.11 -2.16 -8.87
N LEU A 471 23.28 -1.40 -8.17
CA LEU A 471 23.69 -0.69 -6.96
C LEU A 471 23.83 -1.65 -5.78
N PHE A 472 22.95 -2.64 -5.69
CA PHE A 472 22.98 -3.62 -4.60
C PHE A 472 24.34 -4.30 -4.44
N PHE A 473 24.96 -4.76 -5.54
CA PHE A 473 26.25 -5.45 -5.45
C PHE A 473 27.36 -4.59 -4.84
N GLU A 474 27.19 -3.27 -4.84
CA GLU A 474 28.15 -2.31 -4.30
C GLU A 474 27.86 -1.94 -2.85
N ILE A 475 26.60 -2.04 -2.43
CA ILE A 475 26.15 -1.61 -1.09
C ILE A 475 25.87 -2.76 -0.12
N ASP A 476 25.95 -4.03 -0.53
CA ASP A 476 25.67 -5.21 0.31
C ASP A 476 26.36 -5.16 1.68
N ALA A 477 27.62 -4.70 1.73
CA ALA A 477 28.40 -4.61 2.97
C ALA A 477 27.91 -3.55 3.98
N MET A 478 27.07 -2.60 3.55
CA MET A 478 26.53 -1.55 4.42
C MET A 478 25.08 -1.81 4.84
N LEU A 479 24.43 -2.87 4.34
CA LEU A 479 23.04 -3.15 4.65
C LEU A 479 22.86 -3.58 6.11
N PRO A 480 21.87 -3.02 6.83
CA PRO A 480 21.59 -3.40 8.21
C PRO A 480 21.04 -4.84 8.29
N THR A 481 21.37 -5.54 9.37
CA THR A 481 20.89 -6.91 9.64
C THR A 481 19.64 -6.95 10.52
N SER A 482 19.19 -5.78 10.99
CA SER A 482 17.99 -5.61 11.82
C SER A 482 17.30 -4.29 11.46
N PRO A 483 15.97 -4.18 11.65
CA PRO A 483 15.22 -2.94 11.42
C PRO A 483 15.84 -1.71 12.10
N MET A 484 15.74 -0.55 11.45
CA MET A 484 16.23 0.74 11.97
C MET A 484 15.12 1.68 12.46
N TRP A 485 13.85 1.29 12.35
CA TRP A 485 12.68 1.99 12.90
C TRP A 485 12.34 1.59 14.33
#